data_AF-A0A0F9MYC1-F1
#
_entry.id   AF-A0A0F9MYC1-F1
#
_cell.length_a   1.000
_cell.length_b   1.000
_cell.length_c   1.000
_cell.angle_alpha   90.00
_cell.angle_beta   90.00
_cell.angle_gamma   90.00
#
_symmetry.space_group_name_H-M   'P 1'
#
loop_
_entity.id
_entity.type
_entity.pdbx_description
1 polymer ?
#
loop_
_entity_poly.entity_id
_entity_poly.type
_entity_poly.pdbx_seq_one_letter_code
_entity_poly.pdbx_strand_id
1 'polypeptide(L)'
;MALNIFYVYMYMDQDNVPFYIGKGRDYKIGFKRWRPQNHTKGNTMTARKVRKLGVENVKVYFLHKDISEEEAFQKEIYWIKYLGRRDNGTGQLTNHTDGGEGSGGHISPLKGVPRSKETRQKISKSNMGRVAWNKELPAWNKGVSQTKEAKQKQSDSMKLRWRQKHNVK
;
A
#
# COMPACT_ATOMS: atom_id res chain seq x y z
N MET A 1 22.37 -5.46 -6.42
CA MET A 1 21.58 -4.92 -7.54
C MET A 1 20.15 -4.76 -7.07
N ALA A 2 19.52 -3.60 -7.28
CA ALA A 2 18.11 -3.42 -6.94
C ALA A 2 17.26 -4.36 -7.80
N LEU A 3 16.27 -5.04 -7.22
CA LEU A 3 15.34 -5.86 -7.98
C LEU A 3 14.36 -4.96 -8.73
N ASN A 4 14.40 -5.06 -10.05
CA ASN A 4 13.49 -4.41 -10.99
C ASN A 4 12.18 -5.20 -11.08
N ILE A 5 11.25 -4.89 -10.19
CA ILE A 5 10.00 -5.65 -10.00
C ILE A 5 8.77 -4.74 -9.95
N PHE A 6 8.94 -3.45 -10.22
CA PHE A 6 7.82 -2.52 -10.28
C PHE A 6 7.32 -2.36 -11.71
N TYR A 7 6.06 -1.97 -11.82
CA TYR A 7 5.39 -1.74 -13.08
C TYR A 7 4.40 -0.59 -12.97
N VAL A 8 4.10 0.03 -14.12
CA VAL A 8 3.00 0.97 -14.30
C VAL A 8 2.02 0.37 -15.28
N TYR A 9 0.74 0.40 -14.92
CA TYR A 9 -0.35 -0.15 -15.73
C TYR A 9 -1.45 0.89 -15.93
N MET A 10 -2.24 0.65 -16.97
CA MET A 10 -3.34 1.49 -17.41
C MET A 10 -4.58 0.63 -17.63
N TYR A 11 -5.72 1.13 -17.20
CA TYR A 11 -7.01 0.58 -17.58
C TYR A 11 -7.62 1.36 -18.72
N MET A 12 -8.13 0.62 -19.70
CA MET A 12 -8.97 1.13 -20.78
C MET A 12 -10.32 0.42 -20.73
N ASP A 13 -11.36 1.10 -21.19
CA ASP A 13 -12.67 0.48 -21.43
C ASP A 13 -12.71 -0.26 -22.78
N GLN A 14 -13.87 -0.81 -23.13
CA GLN A 14 -14.06 -1.57 -24.37
C GLN A 14 -13.70 -0.76 -25.62
N ASP A 15 -13.87 0.56 -25.56
CA ASP A 15 -13.62 1.52 -26.65
C ASP A 15 -12.17 2.03 -26.68
N ASN A 16 -11.28 1.41 -25.88
CA ASN A 16 -9.87 1.78 -25.72
C ASN A 16 -9.65 3.17 -25.13
N VAL A 17 -10.62 3.71 -24.38
CA VAL A 17 -10.46 5.00 -23.71
C VAL A 17 -9.77 4.78 -22.36
N PRO A 18 -8.55 5.33 -22.15
CA PRO A 18 -7.85 5.16 -20.88
C PRO A 18 -8.57 5.90 -19.77
N PHE A 19 -8.74 5.24 -18.62
CA PHE A 19 -9.48 5.81 -17.50
C PHE A 19 -8.83 5.63 -16.15
N TYR A 20 -7.77 4.83 -16.02
CA TYR A 20 -7.06 4.73 -14.75
C TYR A 20 -5.59 4.42 -15.00
N ILE A 21 -4.71 5.05 -14.23
CA ILE A 21 -3.29 4.74 -14.17
C ILE A 21 -2.96 4.28 -12.75
N GLY A 22 -2.16 3.25 -12.62
CA GLY A 22 -1.61 2.86 -11.32
C GLY A 22 -0.24 2.25 -11.46
N LYS A 23 0.53 2.30 -10.37
CA LYS A 23 1.74 1.48 -10.23
C LYS A 23 1.53 0.31 -9.28
N GLY A 24 2.38 -0.69 -9.42
CA GLY A 24 2.42 -1.82 -8.51
C GLY A 24 3.78 -2.49 -8.51
N ARG A 25 3.88 -3.53 -7.71
CA ARG A 25 5.05 -4.39 -7.59
C ARG A 25 4.64 -5.81 -7.93
N ASP A 26 5.48 -6.50 -8.67
CA ASP A 26 5.25 -7.89 -9.04
C ASP A 26 5.76 -8.79 -7.92
N TYR A 27 4.81 -9.42 -7.25
CA TYR A 27 5.09 -10.50 -6.32
C TYR A 27 4.71 -11.78 -7.03
N LYS A 28 5.67 -12.72 -7.15
CA LYS A 28 5.41 -14.06 -7.73
C LYS A 28 4.18 -14.72 -7.09
N ILE A 29 3.98 -14.49 -5.79
CA ILE A 29 2.83 -14.96 -5.02
C ILE A 29 2.24 -13.74 -4.30
N GLY A 30 0.95 -13.47 -4.50
CA GLY A 30 0.25 -12.43 -3.75
C GLY A 30 -0.76 -11.61 -4.55
N PHE A 31 -1.22 -10.54 -3.93
CA PHE A 31 -2.23 -9.63 -4.47
C PHE A 31 -1.69 -8.85 -5.68
N LYS A 32 -2.25 -9.14 -6.86
CA LYS A 32 -1.91 -8.44 -8.11
C LYS A 32 -2.74 -7.18 -8.26
N ARG A 33 -2.16 -6.04 -7.87
CA ARG A 33 -2.86 -4.74 -7.86
C ARG A 33 -3.45 -4.37 -9.23
N TRP A 34 -2.77 -4.70 -10.32
CA TRP A 34 -3.23 -4.41 -11.69
C TRP A 34 -4.51 -5.15 -12.10
N ARG A 35 -5.01 -6.13 -11.35
CA ARG A 35 -6.23 -6.87 -11.72
C ARG A 35 -7.49 -6.02 -11.48
N PRO A 36 -8.40 -5.86 -12.46
CA PRO A 36 -9.61 -5.05 -12.30
C PRO A 36 -10.52 -5.52 -11.15
N GLN A 37 -10.56 -6.83 -10.86
CA GLN A 37 -11.32 -7.40 -9.74
C GLN A 37 -10.92 -6.78 -8.39
N ASN A 38 -9.66 -6.35 -8.26
CA ASN A 38 -9.13 -5.72 -7.06
C ASN A 38 -9.47 -4.23 -6.94
N HIS A 39 -10.04 -3.63 -7.99
CA HIS A 39 -10.54 -2.26 -8.02
C HIS A 39 -12.07 -2.21 -8.09
N THR A 40 -12.77 -3.18 -7.49
CA THR A 40 -14.24 -3.20 -7.43
C THR A 40 -14.79 -2.74 -6.08
N LYS A 41 -13.95 -2.58 -5.07
CA LYS A 41 -14.36 -2.26 -3.69
C LYS A 41 -14.36 -0.75 -3.42
N GLY A 42 -15.24 -0.31 -2.53
CA GLY A 42 -15.35 1.09 -2.11
C GLY A 42 -16.07 2.00 -3.10
N ASN A 43 -16.01 3.30 -2.83
CA ASN A 43 -16.82 4.32 -3.50
C ASN A 43 -16.03 5.26 -4.43
N THR A 44 -14.84 4.86 -4.87
CA THR A 44 -14.00 5.66 -5.77
C THR A 44 -14.57 5.69 -7.19
N MET A 45 -14.21 6.70 -7.97
CA MET A 45 -14.60 6.79 -9.39
C MET A 45 -14.13 5.57 -10.18
N THR A 46 -12.88 5.12 -9.96
CA THR A 46 -12.35 3.90 -10.58
C THR A 46 -13.21 2.70 -10.24
N ALA A 47 -13.56 2.51 -8.96
CA ALA A 47 -14.34 1.34 -8.56
C ALA A 47 -15.76 1.34 -9.14
N ARG A 48 -16.40 2.52 -9.19
CA ARG A 48 -17.69 2.68 -9.87
C ARG A 48 -17.58 2.39 -11.37
N LYS A 49 -16.54 2.90 -12.06
CA LYS A 49 -16.34 2.66 -13.50
C LYS A 49 -16.07 1.19 -13.79
N VAL A 50 -15.19 0.53 -13.05
CA VAL A 50 -14.91 -0.93 -13.22
C VAL A 50 -16.18 -1.75 -13.01
N ARG A 51 -16.98 -1.48 -11.96
CA ARG A 51 -18.26 -2.19 -11.74
C ARG A 51 -19.27 -1.93 -12.85
N LYS A 52 -19.34 -0.71 -13.37
CA LYS A 52 -20.25 -0.35 -14.47
C LYS A 52 -19.88 -1.07 -15.77
N LEU A 53 -18.58 -1.17 -16.06
CA LEU A 53 -18.09 -1.82 -17.28
C LEU A 53 -18.20 -3.35 -17.21
N GLY A 54 -18.04 -3.93 -16.02
CA GLY A 54 -17.73 -5.36 -15.87
C GLY A 54 -16.22 -5.57 -15.90
N VAL A 55 -15.69 -6.41 -15.00
CA VAL A 55 -14.24 -6.58 -14.81
C VAL A 55 -13.55 -7.17 -16.04
N GLU A 56 -14.28 -7.96 -16.81
CA GLU A 56 -13.90 -8.61 -18.07
C GLU A 56 -13.78 -7.61 -19.23
N ASN A 57 -14.49 -6.49 -19.17
CA ASN A 57 -14.45 -5.45 -20.21
C ASN A 57 -13.38 -4.37 -19.93
N VAL A 58 -12.65 -4.51 -18.82
CA VAL A 58 -11.52 -3.63 -18.50
C VAL A 58 -10.23 -4.21 -19.07
N LYS A 59 -9.70 -3.56 -20.09
CA LYS A 59 -8.42 -3.93 -20.69
C LYS A 59 -7.28 -3.37 -19.84
N VAL A 60 -6.29 -4.21 -19.53
CA VAL A 60 -5.11 -3.81 -18.74
C VAL A 60 -3.88 -3.77 -19.63
N TYR A 61 -3.26 -2.60 -19.74
CA TYR A 61 -2.01 -2.39 -20.46
C TYR A 61 -0.89 -2.05 -19.49
N PHE A 62 0.26 -2.71 -19.63
CA PHE A 62 1.45 -2.34 -18.88
C PHE A 62 2.25 -1.34 -19.70
N LEU A 63 2.35 -0.12 -19.19
CA LEU A 63 3.10 0.97 -19.80
C LEU A 63 4.61 0.81 -19.57
N HIS A 64 4.97 0.33 -18.37
CA HIS A 64 6.35 0.10 -17.96
C HIS A 64 6.41 -1.16 -17.08
N LYS A 65 7.46 -1.98 -17.25
CA LYS A 65 7.75 -3.19 -16.46
C LYS A 65 9.23 -3.29 -16.14
N ASP A 66 9.57 -4.08 -15.13
CA ASP A 66 10.95 -4.35 -14.73
C ASP A 66 11.74 -3.06 -14.49
N ILE A 67 11.09 -2.13 -13.78
CA ILE A 67 11.66 -0.84 -13.38
C ILE A 67 11.82 -0.77 -11.86
N SER A 68 12.60 0.20 -11.41
CA SER A 68 12.74 0.53 -10.00
C SER A 68 11.47 1.16 -9.43
N GLU A 69 11.36 1.22 -8.10
CA GLU A 69 10.23 1.88 -7.44
C GLU A 69 10.15 3.38 -7.76
N GLU A 70 11.30 4.04 -7.77
CA GLU A 70 11.42 5.48 -8.05
C GLU A 70 10.97 5.77 -9.49
N GLU A 71 11.44 4.98 -10.46
CA GLU A 71 10.98 5.12 -11.83
C GLU A 71 9.47 4.88 -11.94
N ALA A 72 8.94 3.84 -11.28
CA ALA A 72 7.50 3.56 -11.32
C ALA A 72 6.68 4.70 -10.70
N PHE A 73 7.21 5.34 -9.66
CA PHE A 73 6.62 6.52 -9.03
C PHE A 73 6.59 7.72 -9.98
N GLN A 74 7.73 8.07 -10.58
CA GLN A 74 7.82 9.19 -11.51
C GLN A 74 6.97 8.96 -12.77
N LYS A 75 6.94 7.73 -13.29
CA LYS A 75 6.11 7.37 -14.46
C LYS A 75 4.62 7.42 -14.14
N GLU A 76 4.18 7.01 -12.95
CA GLU A 76 2.78 7.15 -12.52
C GLU A 76 2.34 8.62 -12.53
N ILE A 77 3.12 9.50 -11.91
CA ILE A 77 2.86 10.94 -11.88
C ILE A 77 2.81 11.50 -13.31
N TYR A 78 3.80 11.15 -14.13
CA TYR A 78 3.89 11.59 -15.51
C TYR A 78 2.62 11.23 -16.31
N TRP A 79 2.19 9.97 -16.28
CA TRP A 79 1.03 9.52 -17.07
C TRP A 79 -0.29 10.11 -16.58
N ILE A 80 -0.45 10.28 -15.26
CA ILE A 80 -1.63 10.94 -14.71
C ILE A 80 -1.71 12.40 -15.17
N LYS A 81 -0.58 13.12 -15.10
CA LYS A 81 -0.48 14.51 -15.56
C LYS A 81 -0.69 14.63 -17.07
N TYR A 82 -0.13 13.71 -17.87
CA TYR A 82 -0.21 13.74 -19.32
C TYR A 82 -1.63 13.48 -19.85
N LEU A 83 -2.35 12.50 -19.28
CA LEU A 83 -3.72 12.16 -19.71
C LEU A 83 -4.81 13.00 -19.03
N GLY A 84 -4.48 13.61 -17.89
CA GLY A 84 -5.38 14.47 -17.13
C GLY A 84 -6.47 13.72 -16.37
N ARG A 85 -6.93 14.34 -15.27
CA ARG A 85 -7.93 13.78 -14.36
C ARG A 85 -9.31 14.38 -14.60
N ARG A 86 -10.33 13.55 -14.35
CA ARG A 86 -11.73 13.94 -14.49
C ARG A 86 -12.18 14.88 -13.39
N ASP A 87 -11.75 14.66 -12.15
CA ASP A 87 -12.24 15.42 -11.00
C ASP A 87 -11.73 16.86 -10.92
N ASN A 88 -10.59 17.16 -11.55
CA ASN A 88 -10.07 18.53 -11.70
C ASN A 88 -10.28 19.12 -13.11
N GLY A 89 -11.01 18.41 -13.99
CA GLY A 89 -11.33 18.89 -15.34
C GLY A 89 -10.16 18.91 -16.33
N THR A 90 -9.03 18.27 -16.03
CA THR A 90 -7.85 18.25 -16.91
C THR A 90 -7.84 17.08 -17.90
N GLY A 91 -8.69 16.08 -17.69
CA GLY A 91 -8.80 14.94 -18.59
C GLY A 91 -9.82 13.91 -18.13
N GLN A 92 -9.59 12.64 -18.46
CA GLN A 92 -10.60 11.58 -18.36
C GLN A 92 -10.29 10.52 -17.29
N LEU A 93 -9.09 10.57 -16.68
CA LEU A 93 -8.70 9.58 -15.68
C LEU A 93 -9.57 9.67 -14.43
N THR A 94 -9.92 8.51 -13.87
CA THR A 94 -10.65 8.34 -12.62
C THR A 94 -9.74 8.29 -11.39
N ASN A 95 -8.44 8.53 -11.58
CA ASN A 95 -7.49 8.78 -10.51
C ASN A 95 -7.98 9.93 -9.60
N HIS A 96 -7.75 9.80 -8.29
CA HIS A 96 -8.16 10.80 -7.31
C HIS A 96 -7.01 11.70 -6.83
N THR A 97 -5.78 11.35 -7.20
CA THR A 97 -4.56 12.06 -6.83
C THR A 97 -3.69 12.19 -8.08
N ASP A 98 -2.72 13.12 -8.05
CA ASP A 98 -1.79 13.33 -9.17
C ASP A 98 -0.71 12.24 -9.27
N GLY A 99 -0.88 11.13 -8.53
CA GLY A 99 0.14 10.10 -8.34
C GLY A 99 1.03 10.41 -7.15
N GLY A 100 1.83 9.42 -6.75
CA GLY A 100 2.80 9.57 -5.68
C GLY A 100 2.28 9.57 -4.23
N GLU A 101 0.97 9.75 -4.03
CA GLU A 101 0.35 9.74 -2.69
C GLU A 101 0.09 8.32 -2.13
N GLY A 102 0.54 7.28 -2.82
CA GLY A 102 0.35 5.88 -2.42
C GLY A 102 1.20 5.46 -1.20
N SER A 103 0.63 4.60 -0.36
CA SER A 103 1.24 4.03 0.86
C SER A 103 2.57 3.27 0.68
N GLY A 104 3.00 3.02 -0.55
CA GLY A 104 4.31 2.42 -0.86
C GLY A 104 5.45 3.42 -1.06
N GLY A 105 5.16 4.64 -1.54
CA GLY A 105 6.18 5.65 -1.87
C GLY A 105 6.19 6.87 -0.95
N HIS A 106 5.14 7.07 -0.16
CA HIS A 106 5.09 8.22 0.74
C HIS A 106 6.00 7.98 1.96
N ILE A 107 7.22 8.51 1.92
CA ILE A 107 7.79 9.06 3.15
C ILE A 107 6.88 10.25 3.44
N SER A 108 5.89 10.11 4.33
CA SER A 108 5.21 11.31 4.82
C SER A 108 6.30 12.24 5.35
N PRO A 109 6.25 13.57 5.14
CA PRO A 109 7.22 14.49 5.73
C PRO A 109 7.38 14.30 7.25
N LEU A 110 6.35 13.74 7.88
CA LEU A 110 6.25 13.42 9.31
C LEU A 110 6.71 12.00 9.66
N LYS A 111 7.29 11.22 8.74
CA LYS A 111 7.70 9.83 8.98
C LYS A 111 8.91 9.86 9.93
N GLY A 112 8.70 9.38 11.15
CA GLY A 112 9.72 9.46 12.22
C GLY A 112 9.66 10.75 13.05
N VAL A 113 8.82 11.72 12.66
CA VAL A 113 8.59 12.94 13.46
C VAL A 113 7.59 12.61 14.57
N PRO A 114 7.93 12.84 15.86
CA PRO A 114 6.99 12.66 16.95
C PRO A 114 5.75 13.55 16.78
N ARG A 115 4.56 12.98 16.98
CA ARG A 115 3.30 13.75 16.96
C ARG A 115 3.30 14.85 18.05
N SER A 116 2.71 16.00 17.75
CA SER A 116 2.54 17.09 18.73
C SER A 116 1.76 16.63 19.96
N LYS A 117 1.98 17.29 21.11
CA LYS A 117 1.25 17.00 22.36
C LYS A 117 -0.27 17.09 22.17
N GLU A 118 -0.73 18.12 21.45
CA GLU A 118 -2.15 18.34 21.16
C GLU A 118 -2.75 17.19 20.34
N THR A 119 -2.05 16.74 19.30
CA THR A 119 -2.50 15.60 18.47
C THR A 119 -2.56 14.31 19.29
N ARG A 120 -1.57 14.07 20.16
CA ARG A 120 -1.57 12.92 21.08
C ARG A 120 -2.76 12.97 22.03
N GLN A 121 -3.10 14.15 22.55
CA GLN A 121 -4.27 14.34 23.42
C GLN A 121 -5.58 14.09 22.69
N LYS A 122 -5.76 14.60 21.46
CA LYS A 122 -6.97 14.34 20.64
C LYS A 122 -7.16 12.85 20.36
N ILE A 123 -6.10 12.14 19.98
CA ILE A 123 -6.13 10.68 19.78
C ILE A 123 -6.47 9.95 21.08
N SER A 124 -5.85 10.35 22.19
CA SER A 124 -6.11 9.75 23.51
C SER A 124 -7.59 9.90 23.90
N LYS A 125 -8.14 11.12 23.82
CA LYS A 125 -9.55 11.40 24.10
C LYS A 125 -10.49 10.58 23.21
N SER A 126 -10.18 10.47 21.91
CA SER A 126 -10.98 9.66 20.97
C SER A 126 -10.94 8.16 21.24
N ASN A 127 -9.88 7.65 21.87
CA ASN A 127 -9.75 6.24 22.20
C ASN A 127 -10.26 5.91 23.61
N MET A 128 -10.44 6.92 24.46
CA MET A 128 -10.94 6.76 25.81
C MET A 128 -12.37 6.19 25.75
N GLY A 129 -12.58 5.03 26.40
CA GLY A 129 -13.87 4.31 26.39
C GLY A 129 -14.08 3.34 25.23
N ARG A 130 -13.17 3.26 24.24
CA ARG A 130 -13.23 2.20 23.24
C ARG A 130 -12.82 0.86 23.84
N VAL A 131 -13.76 -0.07 23.88
CA VAL A 131 -13.50 -1.47 24.24
C VAL A 131 -12.89 -2.16 23.03
N ALA A 132 -11.72 -2.79 23.20
CA ALA A 132 -11.14 -3.61 22.16
C ALA A 132 -12.05 -4.81 21.88
N TRP A 133 -12.31 -5.11 20.61
CA TRP A 133 -13.22 -6.19 20.18
C TRP A 133 -12.84 -7.59 20.73
N ASN A 134 -11.59 -7.75 21.18
CA ASN A 134 -11.04 -8.97 21.71
C ASN A 134 -10.86 -8.96 23.24
N LYS A 135 -11.40 -7.97 23.96
CA LYS A 135 -11.18 -7.79 25.41
C LYS A 135 -11.52 -9.03 26.24
N GLU A 136 -12.51 -9.81 25.81
CA GLU A 136 -13.00 -11.00 26.50
C GLU A 136 -12.60 -12.31 25.80
N LEU A 137 -11.95 -12.22 24.63
CA LEU A 137 -11.49 -13.39 23.91
C LEU A 137 -10.18 -13.88 24.53
N PRO A 138 -10.06 -15.18 24.87
CA PRO A 138 -8.80 -15.72 25.31
C PRO A 138 -7.76 -15.55 24.19
N ALA A 139 -6.56 -15.14 24.56
CA ALA A 139 -5.45 -15.15 23.61
C ALA A 139 -5.31 -16.55 23.01
N TRP A 140 -5.11 -16.65 21.71
CA TRP A 140 -5.03 -17.94 20.99
C TRP A 140 -3.94 -18.88 21.53
N ASN A 141 -2.95 -18.32 22.24
CA ASN A 141 -1.83 -19.03 22.86
C ASN A 141 -1.99 -19.21 24.38
N LYS A 142 -3.17 -18.93 24.95
CA LYS A 142 -3.43 -19.11 26.39
C LYS A 142 -3.21 -20.58 26.76
N GLY A 143 -2.25 -20.85 27.65
CA GLY A 143 -1.88 -22.21 28.08
C GLY A 143 -0.84 -22.92 27.19
N VAL A 144 -0.46 -22.34 26.06
CA VAL A 144 0.59 -22.89 25.19
C VAL A 144 1.95 -22.40 25.69
N SER A 145 2.68 -23.27 26.39
CA SER A 145 4.05 -22.98 26.81
C SER A 145 4.99 -23.10 25.62
N GLN A 146 5.85 -22.10 25.42
CA GLN A 146 6.91 -22.17 24.41
C GLN A 146 7.80 -23.40 24.65
N THR A 147 8.17 -24.09 23.56
CA THR A 147 9.13 -25.18 23.62
C THR A 147 10.48 -24.69 24.14
N LYS A 148 11.24 -25.58 24.78
CA LYS A 148 12.60 -25.25 25.28
C LYS A 148 13.49 -24.71 24.15
N GLU A 149 13.36 -25.26 22.96
CA GLU A 149 14.11 -24.84 21.77
C GLU A 149 13.74 -23.40 21.33
N ALA A 150 12.44 -23.06 21.31
CA ALA A 150 12.01 -21.70 20.97
C ALA A 150 12.48 -20.66 21.98
N LYS A 151 12.45 -21.00 23.28
CA LYS A 151 13.00 -20.16 24.36
C LYS A 151 14.50 -19.93 24.19
N GLN A 152 15.24 -20.98 23.84
CA GLN A 152 16.69 -20.89 23.61
C GLN A 152 17.01 -19.99 22.42
N LYS A 153 16.36 -20.20 21.27
CA LYS A 153 16.52 -19.36 20.07
C LYS A 153 16.22 -17.88 20.35
N GLN A 154 15.18 -17.60 21.14
CA GLN A 154 14.82 -16.24 21.53
C GLN A 154 15.90 -15.60 22.43
N SER A 155 16.42 -16.36 23.40
CA SER A 155 17.51 -15.93 24.28
C SER A 155 18.79 -15.60 23.48
N ASP A 156 19.18 -16.48 22.56
CA ASP A 156 20.39 -16.30 21.75
C ASP A 156 20.26 -15.11 20.79
N SER A 157 19.08 -14.91 20.20
CA SER A 157 18.80 -13.72 19.39
C SER A 157 18.87 -12.43 20.20
N MET A 158 18.36 -12.41 21.44
CA MET A 158 18.48 -11.24 22.32
C MET A 158 19.93 -10.93 22.69
N LYS A 159 20.72 -11.95 23.03
CA LYS A 159 22.15 -11.80 23.32
C LYS A 159 22.93 -11.29 22.09
N LEU A 160 22.62 -11.80 20.91
CA LEU A 160 23.25 -11.35 19.66
C LEU A 160 22.93 -9.88 19.37
N ARG A 161 21.66 -9.47 19.48
CA ARG A 161 21.25 -8.07 19.32
C ARG A 161 21.93 -7.15 20.33
N TRP A 162 22.04 -7.59 21.58
CA TRP A 162 22.72 -6.83 22.62
C TRP A 162 24.21 -6.65 22.28
N ARG A 163 24.89 -7.71 21.85
CA ARG A 163 26.29 -7.66 21.41
C ARG A 163 26.46 -6.72 20.21
N GLN A 164 25.64 -6.87 19.17
CA GLN A 164 25.70 -6.00 17.97
C GLN A 164 25.52 -4.52 18.30
N LYS A 165 24.64 -4.19 19.26
CA LYS A 165 24.40 -2.80 19.69
C LYS A 165 25.60 -2.19 20.44
N HIS A 166 26.43 -3.00 21.10
CA HIS A 166 27.50 -2.54 21.99
C HIS A 166 28.93 -2.88 21.50
N ASN A 167 29.08 -3.65 20.41
CA ASN A 167 30.36 -3.91 19.74
C ASN A 167 30.66 -2.95 18.58
N VAL A 168 29.88 -1.87 18.43
CA VAL A 168 30.26 -0.75 17.55
C VAL A 168 31.13 0.20 18.38
N LYS A 169 32.43 -0.09 18.41
CA LYS A 169 33.51 0.86 18.69
C LYS A 169 34.47 0.81 17.52
#